data_AF-A0A1D6NG88-F1
#
_entry.id   AF-A0A1D6NG88-F1
#
_cell.length_a   1.000
_cell.length_b   1.000
_cell.length_c   1.000
_cell.angle_alpha   90.00
_cell.angle_beta   90.00
_cell.angle_gamma   90.00
#
_symmetry.space_group_name_H-M   'P 1'
#
loop_
_entity.id
_entity.type
_entity.pdbx_description
1 polymer ?
#
loop_
_entity_poly.entity_id
_entity_poly.type
_entity_poly.pdbx_seq_one_letter_code
_entity_poly.pdbx_strand_id
1 'polypeptide(L)' 'MKEAELMRGNPLININNVGSFSVKRRWDDDVVFKNQARGETKTLKRFINDAIRSDFHRKFLQRYMK' A
#
# COMPACT_ATOMS: atom_id res chain seq x y z
N MET A 1 -24.98 -42.86 -16.74
CA MET A 1 -23.74 -43.22 -16.01
C MET A 1 -22.50 -42.78 -16.79
N LYS A 2 -22.30 -43.25 -18.03
CA LYS A 2 -21.09 -42.96 -18.83
C LYS A 2 -20.90 -41.48 -19.23
N GLU A 3 -21.97 -40.74 -19.51
CA GLU A 3 -21.91 -39.29 -19.78
C GLU A 3 -21.55 -38.46 -18.54
N ALA A 4 -22.03 -38.86 -17.35
CA ALA A 4 -21.74 -38.15 -16.11
C ALA A 4 -20.26 -38.29 -15.70
N GLU A 5 -19.63 -39.43 -16.00
CA GLU A 5 -18.20 -39.65 -15.79
C GLU A 5 -17.35 -38.87 -16.81
N LEU A 6 -17.79 -38.82 -18.06
CA LEU A 6 -17.12 -38.05 -19.13
C LEU A 6 -17.08 -36.54 -18.81
N MET A 7 -18.13 -36.02 -18.18
CA MET A 7 -18.21 -34.62 -17.73
C MET A 7 -17.33 -34.31 -16.51
N ARG A 8 -17.01 -35.32 -15.69
CA ARG A 8 -16.23 -35.13 -14.44
C ARG A 8 -14.73 -35.25 -14.65
N GLY A 9 -14.29 -35.88 -15.74
CA GLY A 9 -12.88 -36.11 -16.08
C GLY A 9 -12.28 -35.15 -17.12
N ASN A 10 -13.05 -34.20 -17.65
CA ASN A 10 -12.57 -33.29 -18.71
C ASN A 10 -12.04 -31.96 -18.12
N PRO A 11 -10.71 -31.74 -18.06
CA PRO A 11 -10.12 -30.51 -17.52
C PRO A 11 -10.42 -29.26 -18.36
N LEU A 12 -10.90 -29.41 -19.61
CA LEU A 12 -11.24 -28.29 -20.48
C LEU A 12 -12.61 -27.67 -20.14
N ILE A 13 -13.50 -28.39 -19.44
CA ILE A 13 -14.84 -27.87 -19.07
C ILE A 13 -14.76 -26.85 -17.93
N ASN A 14 -13.72 -26.90 -17.11
CA ASN A 14 -13.49 -25.93 -16.04
C ASN A 14 -12.70 -24.67 -16.47
N ILE A 15 -12.27 -24.57 -17.73
CA ILE A 15 -11.59 -23.36 -18.23
C ILE A 15 -12.59 -22.22 -18.49
N ASN A 16 -13.86 -22.54 -18.77
CA ASN A 16 -14.94 -21.57 -18.93
C ASN A 16 -15.60 -21.17 -17.60
N ASN A 17 -15.36 -21.92 -16.53
CA ASN A 17 -15.37 -21.32 -15.20
C ASN A 17 -14.10 -20.50 -15.11
N VAL A 18 -14.16 -19.29 -15.68
CA VAL A 18 -13.29 -18.18 -15.35
C VAL A 18 -13.34 -18.10 -13.83
N GLY A 19 -12.44 -18.85 -13.18
CA GLY A 19 -12.25 -18.84 -11.75
C GLY A 19 -12.12 -17.38 -11.44
N SER A 20 -13.12 -16.87 -10.71
CA SER A 20 -13.29 -15.45 -10.48
C SER A 20 -11.90 -14.89 -10.22
N PHE A 21 -11.54 -13.80 -10.89
CA PHE A 21 -10.40 -12.98 -10.49
C PHE A 21 -10.70 -12.47 -9.07
N SER A 22 -10.63 -13.37 -8.09
CA SER A 22 -10.78 -13.10 -6.68
C SER A 22 -9.42 -12.53 -6.34
N VAL A 23 -9.37 -11.20 -6.33
CA VAL A 23 -8.24 -10.48 -5.79
C VAL A 23 -8.05 -11.03 -4.38
N LYS A 24 -7.01 -11.86 -4.20
CA LYS A 24 -6.68 -12.41 -2.89
C LYS A 24 -6.51 -11.23 -1.93
N ARG A 25 -7.09 -11.38 -0.73
CA ARG A 25 -6.97 -10.40 0.35
C ARG A 25 -5.49 -10.08 0.58
N ARG A 26 -5.16 -8.79 0.58
CA ARG A 26 -3.78 -8.35 0.72
C ARG A 26 -3.39 -8.42 2.19
N TRP A 27 -2.10 -8.62 2.46
CA TRP A 27 -1.57 -8.70 3.83
C TRP A 27 -1.79 -7.39 4.63
N ASP A 28 -1.96 -6.27 3.93
CA ASP A 28 -2.21 -4.93 4.49
C ASP A 28 -3.71 -4.60 4.65
N ASP A 29 -4.62 -5.54 4.37
CA ASP A 29 -6.06 -5.28 4.42
C ASP A 29 -6.61 -5.04 5.83
N ASP A 30 -6.02 -5.66 6.87
CA ASP A 30 -6.44 -5.50 8.29
C ASP A 30 -5.77 -4.33 9.01
N VAL A 31 -4.89 -3.57 8.35
CA VAL A 31 -4.19 -2.47 9.01
C VAL A 31 -5.18 -1.35 9.33
N VAL A 32 -5.27 -0.99 10.62
CA VAL A 32 -6.19 0.02 11.16
C VAL A 32 -5.92 1.44 10.66
N PHE A 33 -4.66 1.76 10.33
CA PHE A 33 -4.26 3.06 9.81
C PHE A 33 -3.70 2.91 8.40
N LYS A 34 -4.42 3.44 7.41
CA LYS A 34 -3.98 3.46 6.01
C LYS A 34 -3.69 4.89 5.57
N ASN A 35 -2.70 5.07 4.71
CA ASN A 35 -2.46 6.34 3.99
C ASN A 35 -2.33 7.60 4.87
N GLN A 36 -1.74 7.49 6.07
CA GLN A 36 -1.69 8.60 7.05
C GLN A 36 -0.97 9.85 6.55
N ALA A 37 0.02 9.69 5.65
CA ALA A 37 0.76 10.79 5.05
C ALA A 37 0.29 11.13 3.62
N ARG A 38 -0.88 10.65 3.18
CA ARG A 38 -1.34 10.89 1.81
C ARG A 38 -1.65 12.37 1.61
N GLY A 39 -0.89 13.01 0.74
CA GLY A 39 -1.04 14.44 0.45
C GLY A 39 -0.32 15.36 1.43
N GLU A 40 0.55 14.82 2.30
CA GLU A 40 1.36 15.66 3.18
C GLU A 40 2.22 16.63 2.34
N THR A 41 2.09 17.93 2.65
CA THR A 41 2.79 18.98 1.93
C THR A 41 4.26 18.96 2.29
N LYS A 42 5.12 18.77 1.30
CA LYS A 42 6.58 18.89 1.49
C LYS A 42 6.93 20.29 1.94
N THR A 43 7.85 20.39 2.90
CA THR A 43 8.36 21.69 3.36
C THR A 43 9.07 22.39 2.21
N LEU A 44 8.54 23.53 1.78
CA LEU A 44 9.12 24.35 0.71
C LEU A 44 10.47 24.91 1.15
N LYS A 45 11.39 25.10 0.19
CA LYS A 45 12.65 25.80 0.45
C LYS A 45 12.33 27.27 0.76
N ARG A 46 12.66 27.70 1.98
CA ARG A 46 12.47 29.07 2.44
C ARG A 46 13.69 29.52 3.24
N PHE A 47 13.91 30.83 3.25
CA PHE A 47 14.86 31.45 4.16
C PHE A 47 14.09 32.15 5.28
N ILE A 48 14.56 32.00 6.51
CA ILE A 48 13.99 32.65 7.69
C ILE A 48 15.10 33.47 8.33
N ASN A 49 14.89 34.78 8.45
CA ASN A 49 15.80 35.69 9.14
C ASN A 49 15.59 35.62 10.66
N ASP A 50 15.80 34.44 11.24
CA ASP A 50 15.72 34.14 12.68
C ASP A 50 16.62 32.93 12.95
N ALA A 51 17.66 33.13 13.76
CA ALA A 51 18.67 32.11 14.02
C ALA A 51 18.08 30.86 14.69
N ILE A 52 17.13 31.02 15.62
CA ILE A 52 16.59 29.91 16.44
C ILE A 52 15.39 29.22 15.77
N ARG A 53 14.64 29.93 14.94
CA ARG A 53 13.47 29.35 14.23
C ARG A 53 13.82 28.83 12.84
N SER A 54 15.03 29.08 12.35
CA SER A 54 15.49 28.63 11.05
C SER A 54 15.35 27.11 10.88
N ASP A 55 15.08 26.67 9.66
CA ASP A 55 15.01 25.24 9.35
C ASP A 55 16.37 24.55 9.57
N PHE A 56 17.48 25.31 9.52
CA PHE A 56 18.81 24.84 9.92
C PHE A 56 18.88 24.52 11.42
N HIS A 57 18.49 25.47 12.27
CA HIS A 57 18.58 25.28 13.72
C HIS A 57 17.69 24.13 14.21
N ARG A 58 16.47 24.01 13.68
CA ARG A 58 15.58 22.87 14.00
C ARG A 58 16.23 21.52 13.65
N LYS A 59 16.86 21.41 12.47
CA LYS A 59 17.58 20.20 12.04
C LYS A 59 18.82 19.94 12.89
N PHE A 60 19.54 20.99 13.27
CA PHE A 60 20.70 20.88 14.16
C PHE A 60 20.29 20.29 15.51
N LEU A 61 19.27 20.87 16.15
CA LEU A 61 18.75 20.35 17.43
C LEU A 61 18.31 18.89 17.29
N GLN A 62 17.48 18.55 16.28
CA GLN A 62 17.03 17.18 16.06
C GLN A 62 18.20 16.18 15.85
N ARG A 63 19.30 16.63 15.23
CA ARG A 63 20.46 15.78 14.93
C ARG A 63 21.38 15.59 16.13
N TYR A 64 21.59 16.63 16.94
CA TYR A 64 22.66 16.67 17.94
C TYR A 64 22.16 16.73 19.38
N MET A 65 20.89 17.06 19.61
CA MET A 65 20.27 17.16 20.93
C MET A 65 19.08 16.21 20.94
N LYS A 66 19.28 15.04 21.55
CA LYS A 66 18.26 13.99 21.67
C LYS A 66 17.41 14.20 22.91
#